data_AF-A0A7Y8KGE0-F1
#
_entry.id   AF-A0A7Y8KGE0-F1
#
_cell.length_a   1.000
_cell.length_b   1.000
_cell.length_c   1.000
_cell.angle_alpha   90.00
_cell.angle_beta   90.00
_cell.angle_gamma   90.00
#
_symmetry.space_group_name_H-M   'P 1'
#
loop_
_entity.id
_entity.type
_entity.pdbx_description
1 polymer ?
#
loop_
_entity_poly.entity_id
_entity_poly.type
_entity_poly.pdbx_seq_one_letter_code
_entity_poly.pdbx_strand_id
1 'polypeptide(L)'
;MSSYIIHIEHREEQDLAWVEINALSQESKSARRCRFQTIGWILSIVDTVNKKVDPRIIEDVDYAKKALTNFAKMDEASADLLLSARDWRRRFEAVWPTLDDKEREHALRYDYDDWDNYWPGFDTFNRTLYEQYYMPQPNGAEETTTPLSL
;
A
#
# COMPACT_ATOMS: atom_id res chain seq x y z
N MET A 1 -23.94 -1.65 7.64
CA MET A 1 -23.43 -0.33 7.22
C MET A 1 -22.30 -0.56 6.24
N SER A 2 -22.31 0.11 5.09
CA SER A 2 -21.25 -0.01 4.08
C SER A 2 -19.95 0.61 4.59
N SER A 3 -18.82 -0.03 4.32
CA SER A 3 -17.50 0.40 4.80
C SER A 3 -17.01 1.67 4.12
N TYR A 4 -17.41 1.88 2.86
CA TYR A 4 -17.28 3.14 2.18
C TYR A 4 -18.48 3.41 1.27
N ILE A 5 -18.65 4.68 0.89
CA ILE A 5 -19.65 5.15 -0.09
C ILE A 5 -18.92 6.07 -1.07
N ILE A 6 -19.11 5.83 -2.37
CA ILE A 6 -18.63 6.74 -3.42
C ILE A 6 -19.79 7.64 -3.80
N HIS A 7 -19.58 8.94 -3.70
CA HIS A 7 -20.52 9.97 -4.12
C HIS A 7 -20.04 10.56 -5.45
N ILE A 8 -20.98 10.67 -6.39
CA ILE A 8 -20.76 11.32 -7.68
C ILE A 8 -21.89 12.34 -7.84
N GLU A 9 -21.53 13.60 -7.94
CA GLU A 9 -22.46 14.71 -8.12
C GLU A 9 -22.23 15.33 -9.49
N HIS A 10 -23.29 15.33 -10.32
CA HIS A 10 -23.26 15.97 -11.63
C HIS A 10 -23.79 17.40 -11.52
N ARG A 11 -22.97 18.39 -11.84
CA ARG A 11 -23.36 19.80 -11.92
C ARG A 11 -23.28 20.29 -13.36
N GLU A 12 -23.97 21.40 -13.65
CA GLU A 12 -24.10 21.95 -15.01
C GLU A 12 -22.74 22.21 -15.70
N GLU A 13 -21.71 22.60 -14.92
CA GLU A 13 -20.38 22.95 -15.45
C GLU A 13 -19.28 21.93 -15.10
N GLN A 14 -19.52 21.06 -14.12
CA GLN A 14 -18.52 20.14 -13.61
C GLN A 14 -19.16 18.95 -12.91
N ASP A 15 -18.48 17.81 -12.96
CA ASP A 15 -18.79 16.69 -12.09
C ASP A 15 -17.83 16.72 -10.88
N LEU A 16 -18.33 16.29 -9.72
CA LEU A 16 -17.59 16.19 -8.47
C LEU A 16 -17.67 14.75 -7.96
N ALA A 17 -16.55 14.20 -7.49
CA ALA A 17 -16.52 12.89 -6.88
C ALA A 17 -15.72 12.87 -5.58
N TRP A 18 -16.29 12.22 -4.57
CA TRP A 18 -15.63 12.02 -3.28
C TRP A 18 -16.02 10.67 -2.67
N VAL A 19 -15.27 10.23 -1.67
CA VAL A 19 -15.55 9.00 -0.94
C VAL A 19 -15.66 9.26 0.53
N GLU A 20 -16.64 8.64 1.15
CA GLU A 20 -16.75 8.54 2.60
C GLU A 20 -16.32 7.14 3.03
N ILE A 21 -15.16 7.03 3.70
CA ILE A 21 -14.70 5.78 4.30
C ILE A 21 -15.07 5.79 5.78
N ASN A 22 -16.11 5.04 6.13
CA ASN A 22 -16.71 5.03 7.46
C ASN A 22 -16.05 4.00 8.39
N ALA A 23 -15.52 2.92 7.82
CA ALA A 23 -14.85 1.86 8.55
C ALA A 23 -13.99 1.02 7.61
N LEU A 24 -13.04 0.27 8.16
CA LEU A 24 -12.39 -0.80 7.43
C LEU A 24 -13.41 -1.86 7.00
N SER A 25 -13.19 -2.41 5.81
CA SER A 25 -14.14 -3.36 5.23
C SER A 25 -14.33 -4.61 6.10
N GLN A 26 -15.60 -4.89 6.43
CA GLN A 26 -15.97 -6.08 7.19
C GLN A 26 -15.80 -7.35 6.35
N GLU A 27 -16.03 -7.22 5.04
CA GLU A 27 -15.90 -8.28 4.04
C GLU A 27 -14.42 -8.50 3.68
N SER A 28 -13.65 -7.42 3.54
CA SER A 28 -12.21 -7.43 3.27
C SER A 28 -11.42 -7.64 4.55
N LYS A 29 -11.47 -8.86 5.10
CA LYS A 29 -10.67 -9.25 6.27
C LYS A 29 -9.18 -8.94 6.07
N SER A 30 -8.66 -9.05 4.84
CA SER A 30 -7.28 -8.72 4.48
C SER A 30 -6.91 -7.27 4.82
N ALA A 31 -7.81 -6.31 4.58
CA ALA A 31 -7.58 -4.89 4.83
C ALA A 31 -7.34 -4.55 6.32
N ARG A 32 -7.64 -5.48 7.24
CA ARG A 32 -7.44 -5.31 8.69
C ARG A 32 -6.23 -6.07 9.24
N ARG A 33 -5.52 -6.84 8.40
CA ARG A 33 -4.45 -7.74 8.84
C ARG A 33 -3.17 -7.02 9.19
N CYS A 34 -2.80 -6.02 8.39
CA CYS A 34 -1.65 -5.18 8.63
C CYS A 34 -1.83 -3.81 7.97
N ARG A 35 -1.05 -2.83 8.43
CA ARG A 35 -1.11 -1.46 7.91
C ARG A 35 -0.84 -1.38 6.41
N PHE A 36 0.04 -2.25 5.90
CA PHE A 36 0.30 -2.36 4.46
C PHE A 36 -0.96 -2.72 3.67
N GLN A 37 -1.73 -3.71 4.12
CA GLN A 37 -3.01 -4.07 3.49
C GLN A 37 -4.06 -2.97 3.63
N THR A 38 -4.11 -2.31 4.79
CA THR A 38 -5.00 -1.15 5.00
C THR A 38 -4.74 -0.07 3.96
N ILE A 39 -3.48 0.27 3.72
CA ILE A 39 -3.07 1.28 2.75
C ILE A 39 -3.45 0.85 1.33
N GLY A 40 -3.09 -0.38 0.93
CA GLY A 40 -3.44 -0.91 -0.39
C GLY A 40 -4.96 -0.89 -0.64
N TRP A 41 -5.76 -1.25 0.36
CA TRP A 41 -7.21 -1.21 0.28
C TRP A 41 -7.73 0.21 0.03
N ILE A 42 -7.23 1.22 0.75
CA ILE A 42 -7.58 2.63 0.53
C ILE A 42 -7.24 3.06 -0.91
N LEU A 43 -6.04 2.72 -1.40
CA LEU A 43 -5.62 3.04 -2.76
C LEU A 43 -6.48 2.35 -3.82
N SER A 44 -6.95 1.13 -3.56
CA SER A 44 -7.86 0.43 -4.48
C SER A 44 -9.21 1.14 -4.61
N ILE A 45 -9.69 1.78 -3.54
CA ILE A 45 -10.92 2.59 -3.56
C ILE A 45 -10.69 3.86 -4.37
N VAL A 46 -9.56 4.55 -4.14
CA VAL A 46 -9.16 5.71 -4.94
C VAL A 46 -9.12 5.35 -6.43
N ASP A 47 -8.37 4.30 -6.81
CA ASP A 47 -8.31 3.85 -8.20
C ASP A 47 -9.68 3.47 -8.78
N THR A 48 -10.61 2.97 -7.95
CA THR A 48 -11.97 2.67 -8.36
C THR A 48 -12.77 3.93 -8.67
N VAL A 49 -12.60 4.99 -7.88
CA VAL A 49 -13.20 6.31 -8.17
C VAL A 49 -12.62 6.84 -9.46
N ASN A 50 -11.29 6.91 -9.59
CA ASN A 50 -10.59 7.48 -10.74
C ASN A 50 -10.92 6.76 -12.06
N LYS A 51 -11.34 5.48 -12.00
CA LYS A 51 -11.84 4.72 -13.15
C LYS A 51 -13.30 5.01 -13.51
N LYS A 52 -14.12 5.40 -12.53
CA LYS A 52 -15.56 5.66 -12.69
C LYS A 52 -15.87 7.11 -13.07
N VAL A 53 -14.93 8.01 -12.84
CA VAL A 53 -15.08 9.45 -13.01
C VAL A 53 -14.23 9.90 -14.21
N ASP A 54 -14.70 10.88 -14.99
CA ASP A 54 -13.88 11.53 -16.03
C ASP A 54 -12.62 12.14 -15.38
N PRO A 55 -11.42 12.00 -15.96
CA PRO A 55 -10.18 12.57 -15.41
C PRO A 55 -10.19 14.09 -15.19
N ARG A 56 -11.17 14.81 -15.75
CA ARG A 56 -11.38 16.26 -15.56
C ARG A 56 -12.20 16.58 -14.30
N ILE A 57 -12.72 15.56 -13.62
CA ILE A 57 -13.47 15.67 -12.38
C ILE A 57 -12.52 16.10 -11.27
N ILE A 58 -12.95 17.07 -10.46
CA ILE A 58 -12.22 17.46 -9.26
C ILE A 58 -12.43 16.36 -8.22
N GLU A 59 -11.38 15.60 -7.93
CA GLU A 59 -11.36 14.64 -6.83
C GLU A 59 -11.04 15.38 -5.54
N ASP A 60 -11.87 15.21 -4.51
CA ASP A 60 -11.53 15.67 -3.16
C ASP A 60 -10.43 14.76 -2.56
N VAL A 61 -9.18 15.00 -2.90
CA VAL A 61 -8.04 14.20 -2.43
C VAL A 61 -7.93 14.17 -0.90
N ASP A 62 -8.57 15.11 -0.19
CA ASP A 62 -8.57 15.15 1.27
C ASP A 62 -9.26 13.92 1.87
N TYR A 63 -10.24 13.30 1.20
CA TYR A 63 -10.87 12.10 1.77
C TYR A 63 -9.86 10.95 1.87
N ALA A 64 -9.04 10.77 0.84
CA ALA A 64 -8.07 9.69 0.78
C ALA A 64 -6.97 9.93 1.80
N LYS A 65 -6.51 11.19 1.90
CA LYS A 65 -5.56 11.62 2.93
C LYS A 65 -6.09 11.37 4.34
N LYS A 66 -7.33 11.80 4.65
CA LYS A 66 -7.98 11.55 5.93
C LYS A 66 -8.08 10.05 6.24
N ALA A 67 -8.40 9.23 5.25
CA ALA A 67 -8.46 7.78 5.44
C ALA A 67 -7.09 7.16 5.76
N LEU A 68 -6.04 7.58 5.05
CA LEU A 68 -4.66 7.14 5.32
C LEU A 68 -4.21 7.54 6.72
N THR A 69 -4.49 8.77 7.16
CA THR A 69 -4.15 9.23 8.51
C THR A 69 -4.96 8.49 9.58
N ASN A 70 -6.28 8.36 9.40
CA ASN A 70 -7.16 7.83 10.44
C ASN A 70 -7.04 6.31 10.59
N PHE A 71 -7.00 5.58 9.48
CA PHE A 71 -7.04 4.12 9.48
C PHE A 71 -5.67 3.47 9.31
N ALA A 72 -4.79 4.08 8.51
CA ALA A 72 -3.44 3.57 8.28
C ALA A 72 -2.36 4.28 9.10
N LYS A 73 -2.73 5.22 10.00
CA LYS A 73 -1.80 5.94 10.89
C LYS A 73 -0.59 6.54 10.16
N MET A 74 -0.79 6.90 8.89
CA MET A 74 0.23 7.52 8.04
C MET A 74 0.28 9.02 8.34
N ASP A 75 1.48 9.60 8.32
CA ASP A 75 1.61 11.05 8.39
C ASP A 75 1.16 11.71 7.08
N GLU A 76 0.79 12.99 7.17
CA GLU A 76 0.25 13.72 6.03
C GLU A 76 1.21 13.83 4.84
N ALA A 77 2.51 14.00 5.08
CA ALA A 77 3.49 14.16 4.02
C ALA A 77 3.70 12.85 3.24
N SER A 78 3.76 11.73 3.96
CA SER A 78 3.78 10.39 3.34
C SER A 78 2.49 10.09 2.57
N ALA A 79 1.34 10.51 3.08
CA ALA A 79 0.05 10.35 2.39
C ALA A 79 0.01 11.16 1.09
N ASP A 80 0.47 12.41 1.10
CA ASP A 80 0.53 13.26 -0.09
C ASP A 80 1.48 12.67 -1.16
N LEU A 81 2.64 12.17 -0.74
CA LEU A 81 3.60 11.51 -1.63
C LEU A 81 2.99 10.25 -2.25
N LEU A 82 2.30 9.45 -1.45
CA LEU A 82 1.66 8.21 -1.88
C LEU A 82 0.54 8.46 -2.88
N LEU A 83 -0.34 9.43 -2.62
CA LEU A 83 -1.46 9.77 -3.49
C LEU A 83 -1.00 10.41 -4.81
N SER A 84 0.15 11.09 -4.79
CA SER A 84 0.78 11.68 -5.99
C SER A 84 1.49 10.64 -6.87
N ALA A 85 1.67 9.40 -6.39
CA ALA A 85 2.39 8.37 -7.12
C ALA A 85 1.55 7.80 -8.27
N ARG A 86 2.11 7.87 -9.48
CA ARG A 86 1.43 7.57 -10.75
C ARG A 86 1.23 6.07 -11.04
N ASP A 87 1.95 5.21 -10.36
CA ASP A 87 1.93 3.77 -10.58
C ASP A 87 2.15 3.00 -9.28
N TRP A 88 1.77 1.72 -9.29
CA TRP A 88 1.84 0.85 -8.11
C TRP A 88 3.26 0.63 -7.58
N ARG A 89 4.27 0.68 -8.46
CA ARG A 89 5.67 0.59 -8.05
C ARG A 89 6.08 1.80 -7.22
N ARG A 90 5.78 3.01 -7.68
CA ARG A 90 6.06 4.25 -6.94
C ARG A 90 5.25 4.33 -5.64
N ARG A 91 4.00 3.84 -5.64
CA ARG A 91 3.18 3.72 -4.43
C ARG A 91 3.84 2.78 -3.41
N PHE A 92 4.39 1.67 -3.87
CA PHE A 92 5.15 0.76 -3.01
C PHE A 92 6.43 1.42 -2.46
N GLU A 93 7.22 2.04 -3.33
CA GLU A 93 8.45 2.77 -2.94
C GLU A 93 8.16 3.89 -1.93
N ALA A 94 6.99 4.53 -2.00
CA ALA A 94 6.54 5.53 -1.03
C ALA A 94 6.06 4.92 0.29
N VAL A 95 5.37 3.77 0.27
CA VAL A 95 4.81 3.16 1.49
C VAL A 95 5.83 2.36 2.28
N TRP A 96 6.68 1.59 1.61
CA TRP A 96 7.58 0.64 2.26
C TRP A 96 8.48 1.26 3.35
N PRO A 97 9.07 2.47 3.14
CA PRO A 97 9.87 3.13 4.15
C PRO A 97 9.07 3.57 5.38
N THR A 98 7.76 3.79 5.23
CA THR A 98 6.90 4.24 6.34
C THR A 98 6.61 3.13 7.34
N LEU A 99 6.61 1.87 6.88
CA LEU A 99 6.34 0.70 7.71
C LEU A 99 7.50 0.42 8.66
N ASP A 100 7.20 0.02 9.89
CA ASP A 100 8.23 -0.50 10.81
C ASP A 100 8.65 -1.94 10.44
N ASP A 101 9.70 -2.44 11.08
CA ASP A 101 10.25 -3.77 10.74
C ASP A 101 9.26 -4.90 11.00
N LYS A 102 8.38 -4.78 12.00
CA LYS A 102 7.35 -5.79 12.30
C LYS A 102 6.25 -5.75 11.25
N GLU A 103 5.85 -4.56 10.82
CA GLU A 103 4.86 -4.36 9.77
C GLU A 103 5.37 -4.89 8.43
N ARG A 104 6.64 -4.67 8.10
CA ARG A 104 7.29 -5.25 6.91
C ARG A 104 7.35 -6.77 7.00
N GLU A 105 7.80 -7.32 8.13
CA GLU A 105 7.84 -8.77 8.36
C GLU A 105 6.45 -9.41 8.21
N HIS A 106 5.42 -8.78 8.79
CA HIS A 106 4.03 -9.22 8.61
C HIS A 106 3.57 -9.13 7.16
N ALA A 107 3.90 -8.04 6.44
CA ALA A 107 3.53 -7.88 5.05
C ALA A 107 4.20 -8.94 4.14
N LEU A 108 5.44 -9.34 4.44
CA LEU A 108 6.17 -10.35 3.66
C LEU A 108 5.70 -11.77 3.96
N ARG A 109 5.31 -12.07 5.20
CA ARG A 109 4.79 -13.39 5.59
C ARG A 109 3.32 -13.59 5.25
N TYR A 110 2.66 -12.57 4.74
CA TYR A 110 1.25 -12.65 4.40
C TYR A 110 1.06 -13.57 3.19
N ASP A 111 0.07 -14.45 3.28
CA ASP A 111 -0.33 -15.30 2.17
C ASP A 111 -1.27 -14.50 1.26
N TYR A 112 -0.80 -14.17 0.06
CA TYR A 112 -1.56 -13.40 -0.92
C TYR A 112 -2.36 -14.26 -1.88
N ASP A 113 -2.22 -15.59 -1.80
CA ASP A 113 -3.00 -16.54 -2.60
C ASP A 113 -4.35 -16.82 -1.92
N ASP A 114 -4.35 -16.91 -0.59
CA ASP A 114 -5.55 -17.16 0.23
C ASP A 114 -6.35 -15.90 0.56
N TRP A 115 -5.79 -14.71 0.33
CA TRP A 115 -6.36 -13.43 0.76
C TRP A 115 -6.26 -12.36 -0.32
N ASP A 116 -7.27 -11.47 -0.39
CA ASP A 116 -7.25 -10.34 -1.32
C ASP A 116 -5.92 -9.58 -1.29
N ASN A 117 -5.24 -9.53 -2.44
CA ASN A 117 -4.04 -8.74 -2.63
C ASN A 117 -4.38 -7.35 -3.18
N TYR A 118 -4.34 -6.33 -2.32
CA TYR A 118 -4.52 -4.93 -2.75
C TYR A 118 -3.26 -4.28 -3.34
N TRP A 119 -2.17 -5.03 -3.49
CA TRP A 119 -0.91 -4.57 -4.05
C TRP A 119 -0.55 -5.38 -5.31
N PRO A 120 -1.00 -4.93 -6.49
CA PRO A 120 -0.72 -5.62 -7.75
C PRO A 120 0.78 -5.87 -7.95
N GLY A 121 1.13 -7.14 -8.17
CA GLY A 121 2.52 -7.59 -8.39
C GLY A 121 3.37 -7.74 -7.12
N PHE A 122 2.84 -7.40 -5.94
CA PHE A 122 3.59 -7.52 -4.68
C PHE A 122 3.91 -8.97 -4.31
N ASP A 123 3.06 -9.92 -4.68
CA ASP A 123 3.33 -11.36 -4.57
C ASP A 123 4.68 -11.75 -5.21
N THR A 124 4.98 -11.18 -6.37
CA THR A 124 6.24 -11.39 -7.08
C THR A 124 7.42 -10.68 -6.40
N PHE A 125 7.21 -9.44 -5.93
CA PHE A 125 8.25 -8.66 -5.22
C PHE A 125 8.57 -9.21 -3.82
N ASN A 126 7.56 -9.71 -3.11
CA ASN A 126 7.64 -10.23 -1.75
C ASN A 126 8.62 -11.40 -1.66
N ARG A 127 8.53 -12.36 -2.59
CA ARG A 127 9.44 -13.53 -2.60
C ARG A 127 10.91 -13.10 -2.67
N THR A 128 11.23 -12.13 -3.53
CA THR A 128 12.60 -11.60 -3.67
C THR A 128 13.05 -10.82 -2.43
N LEU A 129 12.17 -10.01 -1.83
CA LEU A 129 12.49 -9.27 -0.59
C LEU A 129 12.66 -10.22 0.61
N TYR A 130 11.81 -11.23 0.74
CA TYR A 130 11.91 -12.23 1.80
C TYR A 130 13.24 -13.00 1.73
N GLU A 131 13.64 -13.44 0.54
CA GLU A 131 14.95 -14.07 0.29
C GLU A 131 16.11 -13.15 0.66
N GLN A 132 16.01 -11.85 0.35
CA GLN A 132 17.07 -10.88 0.63
C GLN A 132 17.21 -10.53 2.12
N TYR A 133 16.10 -10.42 2.85
CA TYR A 133 16.09 -9.92 4.23
C TYR A 133 16.02 -11.02 5.30
N TYR A 134 15.47 -12.20 4.99
CA TYR A 134 15.10 -13.18 6.02
C TYR A 134 15.54 -14.63 5.74
N MET A 135 16.10 -14.94 4.56
CA MET A 135 16.84 -16.19 4.41
C MET A 135 18.25 -16.04 4.98
N PRO A 136 18.75 -17.03 5.75
CA PRO A 136 20.15 -17.05 6.13
C PRO A 136 20.99 -17.06 4.85
N GLN A 137 21.88 -16.07 4.71
CA GLN A 137 22.93 -16.10 3.70
C GLN A 137 23.63 -17.47 3.84
N PRO A 138 23.86 -18.21 2.74
CA PRO A 138 24.58 -19.47 2.83
C PRO A 138 25.94 -19.18 3.47
N ASN A 139 26.19 -19.76 4.64
CA ASN A 139 27.50 -19.74 5.28
C ASN A 139 28.56 -20.12 4.23
N GLY A 140 29.56 -19.27 4.00
CA GLY A 140 30.75 -19.68 3.27
C GLY A 140 31.42 -18.60 2.43
N ALA A 141 32.17 -17.73 3.07
CA ALA A 141 33.54 -17.49 2.64
C ALA A 141 34.40 -17.51 3.90
N GLU A 142 34.94 -18.68 4.24
CA GLU A 142 36.13 -18.74 5.08
C GLU A 142 37.19 -17.90 4.38
N GLU A 143 37.55 -16.76 4.98
CA GLU A 143 38.78 -16.07 4.63
C GLU A 143 39.93 -17.00 4.99
N THR A 144 40.42 -17.75 4.00
CA THR A 144 41.71 -18.44 4.08
C THR A 144 42.79 -17.38 4.26
N THR A 145 43.15 -17.14 5.51
CA THR A 145 44.35 -16.42 5.91
C THR A 145 45.55 -17.17 5.34
N THR A 146 46.08 -16.66 4.23
CA THR A 146 47.41 -17.06 3.75
C THR A 146 48.42 -16.17 4.46
N PRO A 147 49.37 -16.69 5.26
CA PRO A 147 50.40 -15.86 5.85
C PRO A 147 51.41 -15.48 4.75
N LEU A 148 51.49 -14.18 4.45
CA LEU A 148 52.58 -13.63 3.66
C LEU A 148 53.89 -13.81 4.43
N SER A 149 54.67 -14.81 4.00
CA SER A 149 56.10 -14.88 4.28
C SER A 149 56.84 -14.10 3.20
N LEU A 150 57.49 -13.00 3.60
CA LEU A 150 58.88 -12.62 3.27
C LEU A 150 59.18 -11.23 3.87
#